data_AF-A0A832UYN6-F1
#
_entry.id   AF-A0A832UYN6-F1
#
_cell.length_a   1.000
_cell.length_b   1.000
_cell.length_c   1.000
_cell.angle_alpha   90.00
_cell.angle_beta   90.00
_cell.angle_gamma   90.00
#
_symmetry.space_group_name_H-M   'P 1'
#
loop_
_entity.id
_entity.type
_entity.pdbx_description
1 polymer ?
#
loop_
_entity_poly.entity_id
_entity_poly.type
_entity_poly.pdbx_seq_one_letter_code
_entity_poly.pdbx_strand_id
1 'polypeptide(L)'
;MAKLGYTYQGGQEGIVKALVKSERISPKEAYEVANAIRSMSLPRAETFLSNVMEKKEVVPYRRYNRGVAHRKKIGPGRYPLNTSKGFMKALKLLRANAVYKGMEADSLELFHVATHRGEITPGRYKGGAHNHPTVHIELVAKESVSIQKKEEEKPEEKKVELKTEKKSEEKKAKTEKKSKVKLSEEKSEEKSEKTTDDIISEAEDVMDAEPRTSDVSEKDDKESK
;
A
#
# COMPACT_ATOMS: atom_id res chain seq x y z
N MET A 1 -22.57 -29.62 19.94
CA MET A 1 -22.09 -28.69 18.87
C MET A 1 -21.43 -29.51 17.78
N ALA A 2 -21.81 -29.29 16.51
CA ALA A 2 -21.17 -29.97 15.39
C ALA A 2 -19.68 -29.58 15.30
N LYS A 3 -18.80 -30.56 15.09
CA LYS A 3 -17.38 -30.31 14.91
C LYS A 3 -17.16 -29.71 13.52
N LEU A 4 -17.11 -28.37 13.44
CA LEU A 4 -16.73 -27.70 12.19
C LEU A 4 -15.28 -28.04 11.86
N GLY A 5 -15.08 -28.82 10.79
CA GLY A 5 -13.77 -29.18 10.25
C GLY A 5 -13.31 -28.23 9.14
N TYR A 6 -12.10 -28.46 8.64
CA TYR A 6 -11.58 -27.79 7.46
C TYR A 6 -12.20 -28.43 6.21
N THR A 7 -12.57 -27.61 5.23
CA THR A 7 -12.95 -28.09 3.90
C THR A 7 -11.74 -28.57 3.11
N TYR A 8 -10.56 -28.03 3.41
CA TYR A 8 -9.31 -28.51 2.84
C TYR A 8 -8.91 -29.88 3.39
N GLN A 9 -8.96 -30.90 2.52
CA GLN A 9 -8.67 -32.30 2.83
C GLN A 9 -7.21 -32.74 2.54
N GLY A 10 -6.32 -31.82 2.15
CA GLY A 10 -4.93 -32.17 1.85
C GLY A 10 -4.11 -32.53 3.10
N GLY A 11 -2.86 -32.93 2.85
CA GLY A 11 -1.89 -33.39 3.85
C GLY A 11 -1.63 -32.38 4.99
N GLN A 12 -0.93 -32.85 6.02
CA GLN A 12 -0.55 -32.02 7.17
C GLN A 12 0.89 -31.49 7.10
N GLU A 13 1.71 -32.09 6.24
CA GLU A 13 3.12 -31.72 6.05
C GLU A 13 3.22 -30.35 5.34
N GLY A 14 4.11 -29.49 5.82
CA GLY A 14 4.37 -28.17 5.22
C GLY A 14 3.18 -27.20 5.22
N ILE A 15 2.12 -27.48 6.00
CA ILE A 15 0.87 -26.72 5.98
C ILE A 15 0.49 -26.23 7.37
N VAL A 16 0.07 -24.96 7.44
CA VAL A 16 -0.50 -24.33 8.63
C VAL A 16 -1.98 -24.08 8.40
N LYS A 17 -2.83 -24.37 9.39
CA LYS A 17 -4.27 -24.19 9.32
C LYS A 17 -4.73 -23.27 10.45
N ALA A 18 -5.70 -22.40 10.17
CA ALA A 18 -6.37 -21.58 11.17
C ALA A 18 -7.88 -21.49 10.88
N LEU A 19 -8.68 -21.53 11.94
CA LEU A 19 -10.13 -21.47 11.86
C LEU A 19 -10.66 -20.50 12.91
N VAL A 20 -11.31 -19.43 12.46
CA VAL A 20 -12.05 -18.51 13.31
C VAL A 20 -13.53 -18.83 13.17
N LYS A 21 -14.24 -19.00 14.28
CA LYS A 21 -15.65 -19.39 14.28
C LYS A 21 -16.55 -18.25 14.74
N SER A 22 -17.74 -18.16 14.12
CA SER A 22 -18.83 -17.28 14.55
C SER A 22 -18.42 -15.80 14.65
N GLU A 23 -17.57 -15.34 13.74
CA GLU A 23 -17.18 -13.93 13.70
C GLU A 23 -18.34 -13.09 13.14
N ARG A 24 -18.67 -11.98 13.80
CA ARG A 24 -19.79 -11.10 13.45
C ARG A 24 -19.42 -10.17 12.29
N ILE A 25 -19.36 -10.72 11.09
CA ILE A 25 -19.03 -10.02 9.84
C ILE A 25 -20.02 -10.35 8.73
N SER A 26 -20.07 -9.51 7.70
CA SER A 26 -20.97 -9.73 6.56
C SER A 26 -20.49 -10.91 5.71
N PRO A 27 -21.32 -11.93 5.44
CA PRO A 27 -20.92 -13.06 4.59
C PRO A 27 -20.54 -12.67 3.16
N LYS A 28 -21.14 -11.60 2.63
CA LYS A 28 -20.87 -11.12 1.27
C LYS A 28 -19.50 -10.46 1.19
N GLU A 29 -19.20 -9.59 2.14
CA GLU A 29 -17.91 -8.90 2.19
C GLU A 29 -16.79 -9.88 2.55
N ALA A 30 -17.05 -10.83 3.45
CA ALA A 30 -16.11 -11.87 3.83
C ALA A 30 -15.65 -12.68 2.61
N TYR A 31 -16.57 -13.03 1.71
CA TYR A 31 -16.25 -13.73 0.47
C TYR A 31 -15.32 -12.91 -0.45
N GLU A 32 -15.59 -11.61 -0.62
CA GLU A 32 -14.75 -10.75 -1.48
C GLU A 32 -13.36 -10.54 -0.88
N VAL A 33 -13.27 -10.34 0.45
CA VAL A 33 -11.99 -10.23 1.17
C VAL A 33 -11.22 -11.54 1.08
N ALA A 34 -11.87 -12.69 1.33
CA ALA A 34 -11.26 -14.01 1.18
C ALA A 34 -10.67 -14.22 -0.21
N ASN A 35 -11.39 -13.81 -1.25
CA ASN A 35 -10.93 -13.95 -2.61
C ASN A 35 -9.79 -12.97 -2.95
N ALA A 36 -9.77 -11.78 -2.33
CA ALA A 36 -8.70 -10.80 -2.54
C ALA A 36 -7.38 -11.23 -1.90
N ILE A 37 -7.41 -11.83 -0.71
CA ILE A 37 -6.19 -12.25 0.01
C ILE A 37 -5.67 -13.63 -0.43
N ARG A 38 -6.44 -14.37 -1.23
CA ARG A 38 -6.02 -15.67 -1.74
C ARG A 38 -4.74 -15.53 -2.56
N SER A 39 -3.79 -16.43 -2.35
CA SER A 39 -2.47 -16.43 -3.01
C SER A 39 -1.58 -15.22 -2.69
N MET A 40 -1.88 -14.49 -1.61
CA MET A 40 -0.93 -13.52 -1.05
C MET A 40 0.00 -14.21 -0.05
N SER A 41 1.22 -13.70 0.09
CA SER A 41 2.06 -14.02 1.24
C SER A 41 1.39 -13.50 2.52
N LEU A 42 1.63 -14.18 3.63
CA LEU A 42 1.12 -13.76 4.95
C LEU A 42 1.41 -12.29 5.28
N PRO A 43 2.66 -11.78 5.15
CA PRO A 43 2.95 -10.37 5.41
C PRO A 43 2.26 -9.40 4.44
N ARG A 44 2.11 -9.78 3.16
CA ARG A 44 1.38 -8.95 2.19
C ARG A 44 -0.10 -8.88 2.53
N ALA A 45 -0.70 -9.99 2.95
CA ALA A 45 -2.11 -10.04 3.37
C ALA A 45 -2.36 -9.16 4.61
N GLU A 46 -1.49 -9.21 5.62
CA GLU A 46 -1.58 -8.33 6.79
C GLU A 46 -1.51 -6.85 6.39
N THR A 47 -0.53 -6.50 5.56
CA THR A 47 -0.36 -5.12 5.05
C THR A 47 -1.56 -4.67 4.22
N PHE A 48 -2.06 -5.52 3.32
CA PHE A 48 -3.25 -5.26 2.51
C PHE A 48 -4.46 -4.95 3.39
N LEU A 49 -4.73 -5.79 4.40
CA LEU A 49 -5.87 -5.58 5.29
C LEU A 49 -5.70 -4.32 6.16
N SER A 50 -4.48 -3.99 6.58
CA SER A 50 -4.18 -2.72 7.27
C SER A 50 -4.50 -1.52 6.37
N ASN A 51 -4.04 -1.55 5.11
CA ASN A 51 -4.32 -0.50 4.14
C ASN A 51 -5.82 -0.37 3.83
N VAL A 52 -6.57 -1.47 3.82
CA VAL A 52 -8.03 -1.45 3.66
C VAL A 52 -8.71 -0.77 4.85
N MET A 53 -8.24 -1.03 6.08
CA MET A 53 -8.74 -0.35 7.28
C MET A 53 -8.47 1.15 7.25
N GLU A 54 -7.30 1.55 6.72
CA GLU A 54 -6.92 2.94 6.50
C GLU A 54 -7.53 3.56 5.22
N LYS A 55 -8.33 2.79 4.47
CA LYS A 55 -8.96 3.18 3.20
C LYS A 55 -7.97 3.58 2.09
N LYS A 56 -6.72 3.14 2.19
CA LYS A 56 -5.66 3.35 1.19
C LYS A 56 -5.78 2.35 0.04
N GLU A 57 -6.15 1.11 0.34
CA GLU A 57 -6.23 0.02 -0.63
C GLU A 57 -7.66 -0.54 -0.69
N VAL A 58 -8.16 -0.79 -1.90
CA VAL A 58 -9.57 -1.18 -2.14
C VAL A 58 -9.69 -2.69 -2.24
N VAL A 59 -10.74 -3.27 -1.65
CA VAL A 59 -11.11 -4.66 -1.91
C VAL A 59 -11.97 -4.73 -3.18
N PRO A 60 -11.56 -5.50 -4.20
CA PRO A 60 -12.37 -5.71 -5.40
C PRO A 60 -13.61 -6.54 -5.09
N TYR A 61 -14.78 -6.11 -5.56
CA TYR A 61 -16.03 -6.85 -5.41
C TYR A 61 -16.36 -7.51 -6.75
N ARG A 62 -16.20 -8.83 -6.83
CA ARG A 62 -16.39 -9.61 -8.07
C ARG A 62 -17.79 -10.22 -8.15
N ARG A 63 -18.26 -10.89 -7.09
CA ARG A 63 -19.54 -11.60 -7.06
C ARG A 63 -20.67 -10.70 -6.54
N TYR A 64 -20.44 -10.00 -5.44
CA TYR A 64 -21.44 -9.17 -4.76
C TYR A 64 -21.33 -7.69 -5.14
N ASN A 65 -21.27 -7.40 -6.45
CA ASN A 65 -20.96 -6.09 -7.00
C ASN A 65 -22.18 -5.21 -7.36
N ARG A 66 -23.41 -5.71 -7.20
CA ARG A 66 -24.64 -4.93 -7.50
C ARG A 66 -24.71 -3.68 -6.61
N GLY A 67 -24.78 -2.49 -7.23
CA GLY A 67 -24.83 -1.22 -6.50
C GLY A 67 -23.51 -0.82 -5.84
N VAL A 68 -22.38 -1.36 -6.29
CA VAL A 68 -21.05 -0.98 -5.80
C VAL A 68 -20.43 0.05 -6.75
N ALA A 69 -20.01 1.19 -6.20
CA ALA A 69 -19.33 2.23 -6.96
C ALA A 69 -17.99 1.71 -7.53
N HIS A 70 -17.66 2.17 -8.73
CA HIS A 70 -16.39 1.85 -9.37
C HIS A 70 -15.24 2.64 -8.73
N ARG A 71 -14.08 1.99 -8.67
CA ARG A 71 -12.80 2.53 -8.22
C ARG A 71 -11.82 2.47 -9.38
N LYS A 72 -10.96 3.50 -9.46
CA LYS A 72 -9.96 3.65 -10.53
C LYS A 72 -9.11 2.37 -10.64
N LYS A 73 -8.92 1.87 -11.86
CA LYS A 73 -8.13 0.66 -12.22
C LYS A 73 -8.67 -0.71 -11.73
N ILE A 74 -9.58 -0.75 -10.76
CA ILE A 74 -10.07 -2.01 -10.15
C ILE A 74 -11.48 -2.37 -10.63
N GLY A 75 -12.31 -1.35 -10.92
CA GLY A 75 -13.75 -1.54 -11.13
C GLY A 75 -14.51 -1.51 -9.80
N PRO A 76 -15.62 -2.26 -9.63
CA PRO A 76 -16.41 -2.21 -8.39
C PRO A 76 -15.58 -2.61 -7.16
N GLY A 77 -15.55 -1.75 -6.15
CA GLY A 77 -14.79 -2.03 -4.91
C GLY A 77 -15.17 -1.16 -3.72
N ARG A 78 -14.96 -1.70 -2.52
CA ARG A 78 -15.26 -1.04 -1.24
C ARG A 78 -14.13 -1.26 -0.22
N TYR A 79 -14.30 -0.65 0.96
CA TYR A 79 -13.41 -0.77 2.12
C TYR A 79 -14.15 -1.44 3.30
N PRO A 80 -14.20 -2.78 3.36
CA PRO A 80 -14.98 -3.49 4.38
C PRO A 80 -14.24 -3.54 5.73
N LEU A 81 -14.34 -2.47 6.52
CA LEU A 81 -13.56 -2.28 7.76
C LEU A 81 -13.74 -3.40 8.79
N ASN A 82 -14.99 -3.76 9.10
CA ASN A 82 -15.29 -4.78 10.11
C ASN A 82 -14.84 -6.17 9.67
N THR A 83 -15.03 -6.48 8.39
CA THR A 83 -14.59 -7.73 7.79
C THR A 83 -13.07 -7.83 7.83
N SER A 84 -12.33 -6.78 7.44
CA SER A 84 -10.86 -6.75 7.52
C SER A 84 -10.34 -6.98 8.94
N LYS A 85 -11.00 -6.42 9.96
CA LYS A 85 -10.66 -6.71 11.38
C LYS A 85 -10.83 -8.18 11.73
N GLY A 86 -11.91 -8.81 11.28
CA GLY A 86 -12.14 -10.25 11.47
C GLY A 86 -11.06 -11.11 10.81
N PHE A 87 -10.66 -10.79 9.59
CA PHE A 87 -9.57 -11.49 8.90
C PHE A 87 -8.20 -11.24 9.55
N MET A 88 -7.94 -10.04 10.08
CA MET A 88 -6.70 -9.76 10.81
C MET A 88 -6.54 -10.68 12.04
N LYS A 89 -7.64 -10.99 12.75
CA LYS A 89 -7.62 -11.98 13.84
C LYS A 89 -7.25 -13.37 13.32
N ALA A 90 -7.81 -13.77 12.18
CA ALA A 90 -7.54 -15.06 11.57
C ALA A 90 -6.08 -15.19 11.10
N LEU A 91 -5.48 -14.14 10.52
CA LEU A 91 -4.07 -14.12 10.12
C LEU A 91 -3.14 -14.18 11.34
N LYS A 92 -3.45 -13.46 12.43
CA LYS A 92 -2.69 -13.55 13.68
C LYS A 92 -2.71 -14.96 14.28
N LEU A 93 -3.86 -15.62 14.25
CA LEU A 93 -3.98 -17.02 14.66
C LEU A 93 -3.15 -17.93 13.77
N LEU A 94 -3.16 -17.71 12.46
CA LEU A 94 -2.35 -18.46 11.51
C LEU A 94 -0.85 -18.29 11.76
N ARG A 95 -0.40 -17.05 12.02
CA ARG A 95 0.99 -16.71 12.40
C ARG A 95 1.40 -17.44 13.69
N ALA A 96 0.55 -17.41 14.72
CA ALA A 96 0.81 -18.12 15.98
C ALA A 96 0.92 -19.64 15.77
N ASN A 97 0.03 -20.21 14.94
CA ASN A 97 0.07 -21.63 14.61
C ASN A 97 1.31 -22.02 13.78
N ALA A 98 1.82 -21.12 12.93
CA ALA A 98 3.04 -21.33 12.18
C ALA A 98 4.26 -21.41 13.11
N VAL A 99 4.38 -20.45 14.03
CA VAL A 99 5.44 -20.43 15.05
C VAL A 99 5.38 -21.69 15.92
N TYR A 100 4.18 -22.11 16.31
CA TYR A 100 4.00 -23.36 17.08
C TYR A 100 4.48 -24.62 16.31
N LYS A 101 4.32 -24.62 14.98
CA LYS A 101 4.80 -25.70 14.12
C LYS A 101 6.29 -25.60 13.76
N GLY A 102 6.98 -24.53 14.16
CA GLY A 102 8.37 -24.27 13.78
C GLY A 102 8.54 -23.81 12.33
N MET A 103 7.48 -23.32 11.68
CA MET A 103 7.51 -22.79 10.31
C MET A 103 7.79 -21.29 10.34
N GLU A 104 8.50 -20.78 9.33
CA GLU A 104 8.77 -19.36 9.20
C GLU A 104 7.54 -18.63 8.65
N ALA A 105 6.94 -17.76 9.48
CA ALA A 105 5.68 -17.11 9.16
C ALA A 105 5.75 -16.19 7.93
N ASP A 106 6.90 -15.57 7.66
CA ASP A 106 7.04 -14.61 6.57
C ASP A 106 7.19 -15.31 5.19
N SER A 107 7.62 -16.57 5.20
CA SER A 107 7.75 -17.46 4.04
C SER A 107 6.45 -18.21 3.70
N LEU A 108 5.35 -17.92 4.40
CA LEU A 108 4.05 -18.56 4.16
C LEU A 108 3.22 -17.85 3.08
N GLU A 109 2.61 -18.65 2.22
CA GLU A 109 1.63 -18.22 1.23
C GLU A 109 0.23 -18.77 1.56
N LEU A 110 -0.78 -17.90 1.48
CA LEU A 110 -2.18 -18.28 1.67
C LEU A 110 -2.68 -19.09 0.47
N PHE A 111 -2.71 -20.41 0.62
CA PHE A 111 -3.15 -21.33 -0.42
C PHE A 111 -4.68 -21.46 -0.51
N HIS A 112 -5.32 -21.70 0.64
CA HIS A 112 -6.77 -21.84 0.71
C HIS A 112 -7.36 -20.87 1.73
N VAL A 113 -8.29 -20.06 1.26
CA VAL A 113 -9.02 -19.08 2.05
C VAL A 113 -10.49 -19.28 1.71
N ALA A 114 -11.28 -19.62 2.72
CA ALA A 114 -12.70 -19.85 2.57
C ALA A 114 -13.49 -19.23 3.73
N THR A 115 -14.72 -18.85 3.44
CA THR A 115 -15.65 -18.31 4.43
C THR A 115 -16.95 -19.07 4.35
N HIS A 116 -17.41 -19.59 5.48
CA HIS A 116 -18.66 -20.32 5.61
C HIS A 116 -19.66 -19.51 6.41
N ARG A 117 -20.94 -19.55 6.05
CA ARG A 117 -21.98 -18.93 6.87
C ARG A 117 -22.06 -19.67 8.19
N GLY A 118 -22.03 -18.91 9.28
CA GLY A 118 -22.24 -19.44 10.61
C GLY A 118 -23.68 -19.27 11.08
N GLU A 119 -23.85 -19.44 12.38
CA GLU A 119 -25.13 -19.25 13.05
C GLU A 119 -25.61 -17.80 12.90
N ILE A 120 -26.91 -17.64 12.70
CA ILE A 120 -27.53 -16.33 12.60
C ILE A 120 -28.04 -15.97 13.99
N THR A 121 -27.49 -14.92 14.59
CA THR A 121 -28.03 -14.40 15.85
C THR A 121 -29.33 -13.65 15.54
N PRO A 122 -30.48 -14.10 16.06
CA PRO A 122 -31.74 -13.42 15.83
C PRO A 122 -31.74 -12.08 16.54
N GLY A 123 -32.27 -11.06 15.87
CA GLY A 123 -32.48 -9.75 16.45
C GLY A 123 -33.82 -9.18 15.99
N ARG A 124 -34.34 -8.20 16.72
CA ARG A 124 -35.56 -7.48 16.36
C ARG A 124 -35.29 -5.98 16.38
N TYR A 125 -35.78 -5.28 15.36
CA TYR A 125 -35.75 -3.82 15.32
C TYR A 125 -37.06 -3.31 14.74
N LYS A 126 -37.73 -2.40 15.47
CA LYS A 126 -39.05 -1.85 15.11
C LYS A 126 -40.08 -2.92 14.70
N GLY A 127 -40.16 -4.01 15.47
CA GLY A 127 -41.08 -5.13 15.22
C GLY A 127 -40.66 -6.11 14.12
N GLY A 128 -39.70 -5.76 13.26
CA GLY A 128 -39.18 -6.60 12.19
C GLY A 128 -37.99 -7.47 12.61
N ALA A 129 -37.71 -8.52 11.82
CA ALA A 129 -36.51 -9.34 11.99
C ALA A 129 -35.26 -8.56 11.56
N HIS A 130 -34.31 -8.43 12.48
CA HIS A 130 -33.02 -7.77 12.26
C HIS A 130 -31.90 -8.71 12.67
N ASN A 131 -31.64 -9.68 11.82
CA ASN A 131 -30.71 -10.77 12.09
C ASN A 131 -29.26 -10.35 11.91
N HIS A 132 -28.38 -10.87 12.74
CA HIS A 132 -26.94 -10.67 12.66
C HIS A 132 -26.27 -11.94 12.17
N PRO A 133 -25.87 -12.01 10.89
CA PRO A 133 -25.15 -13.17 10.39
C PRO A 133 -23.75 -13.24 11.01
N THR A 134 -23.31 -14.45 11.30
CA THR A 134 -21.90 -14.73 11.62
C THR A 134 -21.25 -15.55 10.52
N VAL A 135 -19.92 -15.58 10.51
CA VAL A 135 -19.12 -16.27 9.49
C VAL A 135 -18.00 -17.06 10.17
N HIS A 136 -17.74 -18.25 9.65
CA HIS A 136 -16.54 -19.01 9.96
C HIS A 136 -15.48 -18.72 8.89
N ILE A 137 -14.27 -18.36 9.29
CA ILE A 137 -13.15 -18.06 8.39
C ILE A 137 -12.16 -19.22 8.48
N GLU A 138 -11.92 -19.87 7.36
CA GLU A 138 -10.97 -20.96 7.19
C GLU A 138 -9.76 -20.46 6.41
N LEU A 139 -8.57 -20.62 7.00
CA LEU A 139 -7.29 -20.28 6.38
C LEU A 139 -6.37 -21.49 6.38
N VAL A 140 -5.69 -21.70 5.26
CA VAL A 140 -4.63 -22.68 5.09
C VAL A 140 -3.49 -22.01 4.34
N ALA A 141 -2.32 -22.02 4.95
CA ALA A 141 -1.08 -21.57 4.34
C ALA A 141 -0.12 -22.75 4.12
N LYS A 142 0.71 -22.61 3.10
CA LYS A 142 1.83 -23.50 2.81
C LYS A 142 3.11 -22.67 2.75
N GLU A 143 4.26 -23.30 2.95
CA GLU A 143 5.53 -22.66 2.66
C GLU A 143 5.64 -22.38 1.16
N SER A 144 5.97 -21.13 0.81
CA SER A 144 6.28 -20.80 -0.57
C SER A 144 7.68 -21.35 -0.87
N VAL A 145 7.77 -22.27 -1.82
CA VAL A 145 9.06 -22.59 -2.42
C VAL A 145 9.48 -21.35 -3.18
N SER A 146 10.39 -20.57 -2.60
CA SER A 146 11.08 -19.51 -3.31
C SER A 146 11.88 -20.18 -4.42
N ILE A 147 11.30 -20.25 -5.61
CA ILE A 147 12.09 -20.41 -6.82
C ILE A 147 12.94 -19.15 -6.83
N GLN A 148 14.16 -19.24 -6.31
CA GLN A 148 15.18 -18.24 -6.52
C GLN A 148 15.20 -18.06 -8.03
N LYS A 149 14.58 -16.98 -8.52
CA LYS A 149 14.88 -16.49 -9.85
C LYS A 149 16.37 -16.28 -9.79
N LYS A 150 17.13 -17.19 -10.42
CA LYS A 150 18.47 -16.87 -10.88
C LYS A 150 18.33 -15.49 -11.49
N GLU A 151 19.01 -14.53 -10.88
CA GLU A 151 19.21 -13.24 -11.49
C GLU A 151 19.82 -13.56 -12.85
N GLU A 152 19.02 -13.47 -13.91
CA GLU A 152 19.56 -13.26 -15.23
C GLU A 152 20.23 -11.89 -15.12
N GLU A 153 21.55 -11.90 -14.94
CA GLU A 153 22.39 -10.75 -15.25
C GLU A 153 21.97 -10.25 -16.63
N LYS A 154 21.24 -9.14 -16.65
CA LYS A 154 21.01 -8.42 -17.90
C LYS A 154 22.37 -7.98 -18.44
N PRO A 155 22.73 -8.29 -19.70
CA PRO A 155 23.86 -7.66 -20.36
C PRO A 155 23.46 -6.23 -20.75
N GLU A 156 23.47 -5.30 -19.80
CA GLU A 156 23.16 -3.88 -20.05
C GLU A 156 24.37 -3.06 -20.55
N GLU A 157 25.59 -3.60 -20.52
CA GLU A 157 26.79 -2.84 -20.93
C GLU A 157 26.99 -2.74 -22.45
N LYS A 158 26.61 -3.75 -23.25
CA LYS A 158 26.89 -3.73 -24.71
C LYS A 158 25.92 -2.91 -25.57
N LYS A 159 24.84 -2.36 -25.00
CA LYS A 159 23.82 -1.62 -25.78
C LYS A 159 23.97 -0.10 -25.74
N VAL A 160 24.87 0.42 -24.90
CA VAL A 160 25.14 1.85 -24.77
C VAL A 160 26.14 2.32 -25.83
N GLU A 161 27.17 1.51 -26.14
CA GLU A 161 28.23 1.87 -27.08
C GLU A 161 27.75 2.05 -28.54
N LEU A 162 26.85 1.20 -29.03
CA LEU A 162 26.35 1.28 -30.41
C LEU A 162 25.34 2.42 -30.67
N LYS A 163 24.87 3.12 -29.62
CA LYS A 163 23.94 4.26 -29.74
C LYS A 163 24.63 5.61 -29.62
N THR A 164 25.81 5.67 -29.01
CA THR A 164 26.62 6.89 -28.91
C THR A 164 27.27 7.28 -30.24
N GLU A 165 27.58 6.31 -31.10
CA GLU A 165 28.18 6.59 -32.41
C GLU A 165 27.18 7.14 -33.44
N LYS A 166 25.93 6.65 -33.44
CA LYS A 166 24.91 7.14 -34.41
C LYS A 166 24.35 8.53 -34.10
N LYS A 167 24.54 9.04 -32.88
CA LYS A 167 24.05 10.38 -32.47
C LYS A 167 25.10 11.49 -32.65
N SER A 168 26.37 11.12 -32.86
CA SER A 168 27.49 12.06 -33.03
C SER A 168 27.68 12.51 -34.49
N GLU A 169 27.27 11.69 -35.48
CA GLU A 169 27.31 12.07 -36.91
C GLU A 169 26.17 13.04 -37.30
N GLU A 170 24.97 12.87 -36.76
CA GLU A 170 23.81 13.69 -37.13
C GLU A 170 23.85 15.14 -36.56
N LYS A 171 24.66 15.37 -35.51
CA LYS A 171 24.86 16.69 -34.92
C LYS A 171 25.93 17.54 -35.63
N LYS A 172 26.87 16.92 -36.36
CA LYS A 172 27.90 17.66 -37.11
C LYS A 172 27.34 18.35 -38.36
N ALA A 173 26.35 17.77 -39.04
CA ALA A 173 25.75 18.34 -40.25
C ALA A 173 24.80 19.54 -40.01
N LYS A 174 24.30 19.77 -38.79
CA LYS A 174 23.39 20.89 -38.47
C LYS A 174 24.09 22.15 -37.95
N THR A 175 25.39 22.09 -37.68
CA THR A 175 26.14 23.19 -37.04
C THR A 175 26.82 24.10 -38.07
N GLU A 176 26.97 23.66 -39.33
CA GLU A 176 27.56 24.47 -40.42
C GLU A 176 26.57 25.40 -41.14
N LYS A 177 25.25 25.25 -40.94
CA LYS A 177 24.23 26.14 -41.53
C LYS A 177 23.82 27.33 -40.66
N LYS A 178 24.26 27.39 -39.39
CA LYS A 178 23.93 28.48 -38.44
C LYS A 178 25.03 29.53 -38.28
N SER A 179 26.25 29.26 -38.76
CA SER A 179 27.42 30.14 -38.60
C SER A 179 27.58 31.19 -39.72
N LYS A 180 26.74 31.19 -40.77
CA LYS A 180 26.86 32.11 -41.91
C LYS A 180 25.95 33.35 -41.86
N VAL A 181 25.06 33.46 -40.87
CA VAL A 181 24.06 34.55 -40.76
C VAL A 181 24.36 35.53 -39.61
N LYS A 182 25.32 35.23 -38.73
CA LYS A 182 25.64 36.06 -37.55
C LYS A 182 26.70 37.15 -37.78
N LEU A 183 27.25 37.28 -39.00
CA LEU A 183 28.30 38.25 -39.32
C LEU A 183 27.76 39.62 -39.78
N SER A 184 26.44 39.83 -39.76
CA SER A 184 25.80 41.02 -40.37
C SER A 184 25.06 41.94 -39.40
N GLU A 185 25.06 41.69 -38.09
CA GLU A 185 24.35 42.53 -37.10
C GLU A 185 25.28 43.22 -36.07
N GLU A 186 26.60 43.00 -36.12
CA GLU A 186 27.60 43.66 -35.25
C GLU A 186 27.89 45.14 -35.62
N LYS A 187 27.03 45.78 -36.41
CA LYS A 187 27.26 47.14 -36.90
C LYS A 187 26.07 48.06 -36.65
N SER A 188 25.60 48.10 -35.41
CA SER A 188 24.76 49.18 -34.91
C SER A 188 24.82 49.21 -33.38
N GLU A 189 25.49 50.25 -32.85
CA GLU A 189 25.24 50.85 -31.53
C GLU A 189 25.72 50.01 -30.33
N GLU A 190 26.91 50.16 -29.75
CA GLU A 190 27.59 51.39 -29.30
C GLU A 190 26.63 52.37 -28.61
N LYS A 191 26.20 52.03 -27.37
CA LYS A 191 25.94 53.00 -26.30
C LYS A 191 25.78 52.33 -24.93
N SER A 192 26.50 52.92 -23.96
CA SER A 192 26.45 52.79 -22.50
C SER A 192 27.06 51.55 -21.81
N GLU A 193 28.37 51.66 -21.57
CA GLU A 193 29.09 51.08 -20.43
C GLU A 193 28.69 51.75 -19.09
N LYS A 194 28.74 50.96 -17.99
CA LYS A 194 29.13 51.30 -16.59
C LYS A 194 29.00 50.02 -15.74
N THR A 195 30.08 49.25 -15.60
CA THR A 195 31.04 49.15 -14.47
C THR A 195 30.51 48.48 -13.20
N THR A 196 31.27 47.47 -12.78
CA THR A 196 31.25 46.65 -11.57
C THR A 196 31.37 47.49 -10.28
N ASP A 197 30.93 46.94 -9.13
CA ASP A 197 31.49 47.15 -7.77
C ASP A 197 30.52 47.45 -6.60
N ASP A 198 29.19 47.56 -6.79
CA ASP A 198 28.31 48.04 -5.69
C ASP A 198 27.34 47.03 -5.02
N ILE A 199 27.42 45.70 -5.26
CA ILE A 199 26.39 44.77 -4.69
C ILE A 199 26.95 43.81 -3.61
N ILE A 200 28.26 43.84 -3.33
CA ILE A 200 28.87 43.01 -2.27
C ILE A 200 29.15 43.89 -1.04
N SER A 201 28.10 44.24 -0.26
CA SER A 201 28.28 44.84 1.07
C SER A 201 27.05 44.81 1.99
N GLU A 202 26.04 43.96 1.76
CA GLU A 202 24.77 44.11 2.53
C GLU A 202 24.01 42.81 2.85
N ALA A 203 24.70 41.69 3.06
CA ALA A 203 24.01 40.46 3.52
C ALA A 203 24.78 39.53 4.48
N GLU A 204 25.94 39.93 5.01
CA GLU A 204 26.60 39.23 6.12
C GLU A 204 26.41 40.03 7.41
N ASP A 205 25.25 39.90 8.08
CA ASP A 205 25.05 40.34 9.48
C ASP A 205 23.67 39.96 10.06
N VAL A 206 23.22 38.69 9.99
CA VAL A 206 22.16 38.18 10.90
C VAL A 206 22.32 36.66 11.15
N MET A 207 23.48 36.25 11.68
CA MET A 207 23.67 34.94 12.30
C MET A 207 24.10 35.17 13.76
N ASP A 208 23.18 35.55 14.64
CA ASP A 208 23.28 35.36 16.10
C ASP A 208 22.01 35.89 16.82
N ALA A 209 21.07 35.00 17.13
CA ALA A 209 20.04 35.26 18.14
C ALA A 209 19.50 33.93 18.71
N GLU A 210 19.93 33.61 19.94
CA GLU A 210 19.47 32.47 20.75
C GLU A 210 17.97 32.56 21.14
N PRO A 211 17.31 31.42 21.46
CA PRO A 211 15.89 31.40 21.80
C PRO A 211 15.60 31.96 23.20
N ARG A 212 14.66 32.91 23.29
CA ARG A 212 14.18 33.48 24.56
C ARG A 212 13.08 32.61 25.18
N THR A 213 13.43 31.95 26.27
CA THR A 213 12.51 31.49 27.33
C THR A 213 12.34 32.58 28.38
N SER A 214 11.11 32.92 28.80
CA SER A 214 10.70 33.07 30.21
C SER A 214 9.27 33.60 30.39
N ASP A 215 8.60 32.96 31.34
CA ASP A 215 7.41 33.27 32.14
C ASP A 215 6.92 34.73 32.27
N VAL A 216 5.59 34.90 32.36
CA VAL A 216 4.92 35.85 33.29
C VAL A 216 3.51 35.33 33.72
N SER A 217 3.47 34.77 34.93
CA SER A 217 2.51 34.92 36.06
C SER A 217 0.98 34.76 35.94
N GLU A 218 0.47 33.78 36.69
CA GLU A 218 -0.54 33.89 37.77
C GLU A 218 -1.23 35.24 38.02
N LYS A 219 -2.57 35.22 38.02
CA LYS A 219 -3.41 35.96 38.98
C LYS A 219 -4.62 35.12 39.36
N ASP A 220 -4.61 34.64 40.60
CA ASP A 220 -5.81 34.28 41.35
C ASP A 220 -6.63 35.56 41.66
N ASP A 221 -7.96 35.48 41.59
CA ASP A 221 -8.78 35.73 42.78
C ASP A 221 -10.27 35.37 42.60
N LYS A 222 -10.82 34.91 43.72
CA LYS A 222 -12.20 34.48 44.06
C LYS A 222 -13.26 35.53 43.75
N GLU A 223 -14.52 35.13 43.48
CA GLU A 223 -15.60 35.04 44.49
C GLU A 223 -17.01 34.78 43.88
N SER A 224 -17.70 33.78 44.45
CA SER A 224 -19.16 33.61 44.69
C SER A 224 -20.24 34.14 43.72
N LYS A 225 -21.04 33.22 43.15
CA LYS A 225 -22.45 32.99 43.54
C LYS A 225 -23.00 31.70 42.96
#